data_AF-A0A9P7P9X4-F1
#
_entry.id   AF-A0A9P7P9X4-F1
#
_cell.length_a   1.000
_cell.length_b   1.000
_cell.length_c   1.000
_cell.angle_alpha   90.00
_cell.angle_beta   90.00
_cell.angle_gamma   90.00
#
_symmetry.space_group_name_H-M   'P 1'
#
loop_
_entity.id
_entity.type
_entity.pdbx_description
1 polymer ?
#
loop_
_entity_poly.entity_id
_entity_poly.type
_entity_poly.pdbx_seq_one_letter_code
_entity_poly.pdbx_strand_id
1 'polypeptide(L)'
;MRERITFVHPPGADIDPSSLKISQHELHGPSITAVREDRLTIALDELPSDLAKLLPRFHDFSLRWTSPLAYHTVDPFTSRTSPGLHLSYALVSTEDTDAEQTVCDALLASGLRDCASSEAFTIHGEGKFKKPPGATLHEHLEHLSPLTSSAAKWLCVENDTACQARLEECSGASVFDVSWDADAHAVRVGALFPLNLRDIHVSSIAQRRTEVGLLSKDTSPSQEPHELGISGLLTVLGENKEPSGTMFAFPSRHRSSEAAFTSRFVNPTGLHPVLQLNVTSNKAPVADEHCAPFAYLTLPKPIFADRYQLADELLLAANNLAASRYTSLPVDLEAPAYTTKAWGSSVLLELAPPVGSDEADEPVAWTAKVPLHLRYLSPSSTGNADIEVPYPAVFWACESAAKADFANNPFDRTSVGYDALFSSSTVFWHAEPEPVSGDNRLMSAITVPVLKEEAAAWIGIGTIVVVVLGFAWVSWTLVMALWRSGYCARRQTQGEESKESKKRK
;
A
#
# COMPACT_ATOMS: atom_id res chain seq x y z
N MET A 1 5.92 -3.93 29.61
CA MET A 1 5.35 -3.08 28.55
C MET A 1 5.93 -1.69 28.68
N ARG A 2 6.34 -1.10 27.57
CA ARG A 2 6.88 0.27 27.53
C ARG A 2 6.03 1.12 26.62
N GLU A 3 5.66 2.29 27.10
CA GLU A 3 4.84 3.24 26.36
C GLU A 3 5.64 4.52 26.15
N ARG A 4 5.63 5.02 24.92
CA ARG A 4 6.21 6.30 24.55
C ARG A 4 5.15 7.14 23.86
N ILE A 5 4.88 8.33 24.38
CA ILE A 5 4.00 9.32 23.76
C ILE A 5 4.88 10.51 23.37
N THR A 6 4.98 10.77 22.07
CA THR A 6 5.87 11.82 21.55
C THR A 6 5.05 12.87 20.83
N PHE A 7 5.14 14.11 21.28
CA PHE A 7 4.64 15.29 20.59
C PHE A 7 5.81 15.92 19.84
N VAL A 8 5.68 16.05 18.52
CA VAL A 8 6.68 16.76 17.70
C VAL A 8 6.04 18.00 17.10
N HIS A 9 6.57 19.17 17.47
CA HIS A 9 6.09 20.45 16.99
C HIS A 9 7.04 21.06 15.95
N PRO A 10 6.52 21.90 15.02
CA PRO A 10 7.36 22.62 14.08
C PRO A 10 8.40 23.51 14.79
N PRO A 11 9.55 23.79 14.14
CA PRO A 11 10.55 24.71 14.68
C PRO A 11 9.95 26.09 15.02
N GLY A 12 10.44 26.72 16.09
CA GLY A 12 10.00 28.05 16.52
C GLY A 12 8.76 28.08 17.43
N ALA A 13 8.22 26.92 17.81
CA ALA A 13 7.13 26.78 18.78
C ALA A 13 7.64 26.27 20.14
N ASP A 14 8.64 26.96 20.71
CA ASP A 14 9.30 26.52 21.95
C ASP A 14 8.33 26.43 23.13
N ILE A 15 8.45 25.37 23.91
CA ILE A 15 7.60 25.10 25.06
C ILE A 15 8.36 25.47 26.33
N ASP A 16 7.82 26.42 27.09
CA ASP A 16 8.36 26.76 28.41
C ASP A 16 8.17 25.56 29.36
N PRO A 17 9.25 24.97 29.91
CA PRO A 17 9.18 23.86 30.84
C PRO A 17 8.29 24.16 32.07
N SER A 18 8.22 25.42 32.49
CA SER A 18 7.41 25.83 33.65
C SER A 18 5.90 25.75 33.42
N SER A 19 5.48 25.69 32.14
CA SER A 19 4.07 25.50 31.76
C SER A 19 3.59 24.06 31.92
N LEU A 20 4.51 23.10 32.10
CA LEU A 20 4.22 21.68 32.24
C LEU A 20 4.00 21.31 33.71
N LYS A 21 2.88 20.67 34.00
CA LYS A 21 2.53 20.15 35.33
C LYS A 21 2.60 18.63 35.30
N ILE A 22 3.60 18.09 35.98
CA ILE A 22 3.81 16.65 36.10
C ILE A 22 3.28 16.19 37.46
N SER A 23 2.38 15.21 37.44
CA SER A 23 1.95 14.46 38.62
C SER A 23 2.50 13.02 38.55
N GLN A 24 2.19 12.18 39.55
CA GLN A 24 2.64 10.78 39.55
C GLN A 24 2.15 9.99 38.33
N HIS A 25 0.98 10.31 37.81
CA HIS A 25 0.35 9.54 36.73
C HIS A 25 -0.11 10.37 35.54
N GLU A 26 0.09 11.69 35.56
CA GLU A 26 -0.42 12.56 34.51
C GLU A 26 0.57 13.68 34.17
N LEU A 27 0.58 14.06 32.90
CA LEU A 27 1.20 15.29 32.40
C LEU A 27 0.12 16.19 31.84
N HIS A 28 0.12 17.44 32.29
CA HIS A 28 -0.72 18.52 31.76
C HIS A 28 0.17 19.65 31.24
N GLY A 29 -0.14 20.18 30.06
CA GLY A 29 0.58 21.29 29.45
C GLY A 29 -0.33 22.20 28.61
N PRO A 30 0.24 23.21 27.95
CA PRO A 30 -0.52 24.10 27.06
C PRO A 30 -1.02 23.38 25.81
N SER A 31 -1.91 24.03 25.06
CA SER A 31 -2.26 23.60 23.70
C SER A 31 -1.13 23.96 22.75
N ILE A 32 -0.66 22.98 21.96
CA ILE A 32 0.40 23.18 20.97
C ILE A 32 -0.01 22.61 19.62
N THR A 33 0.54 23.14 18.53
CA THR A 33 0.41 22.55 17.20
C THR A 33 1.48 21.49 17.03
N ALA A 34 1.10 20.21 17.14
CA ALA A 34 2.06 19.10 17.10
C ALA A 34 1.47 17.85 16.43
N VAL A 35 2.37 17.04 15.85
CA VAL A 35 2.12 15.64 15.53
C VAL A 35 2.25 14.85 16.83
N ARG A 36 1.36 13.88 17.07
CA ARG A 36 1.44 12.99 18.25
C ARG A 36 1.67 11.56 17.78
N GLU A 37 2.70 10.91 18.31
CA GLU A 37 2.92 9.47 18.16
C GLU A 37 2.68 8.79 19.50
N ASP A 38 1.78 7.81 19.52
CA ASP A 38 1.61 6.88 20.62
C ASP A 38 2.24 5.55 20.22
N ARG A 39 3.29 5.13 20.93
CA ARG A 39 4.00 3.88 20.66
C ARG A 39 4.01 2.99 21.89
N LEU A 40 3.52 1.78 21.72
CA LEU A 40 3.52 0.72 22.72
C LEU A 40 4.44 -0.41 22.29
N THR A 41 5.38 -0.79 23.15
CA THR A 41 6.25 -1.95 22.96
C THR A 41 5.91 -3.01 24.00
N ILE A 42 5.56 -4.20 23.53
CA ILE A 42 5.12 -5.34 24.32
C ILE A 42 6.10 -6.48 24.10
N ALA A 43 6.71 -6.99 25.17
CA ALA A 43 7.60 -8.15 25.07
C ALA A 43 6.79 -9.43 24.82
N LEU A 44 7.41 -10.44 24.20
CA LEU A 44 6.74 -11.70 23.84
C LEU A 44 6.04 -12.39 25.02
N ASP A 45 6.64 -12.33 26.21
CA ASP A 45 6.11 -12.91 27.46
C ASP A 45 4.91 -12.15 28.05
N GLU A 46 4.67 -10.92 27.57
CA GLU A 46 3.56 -10.07 27.99
C GLU A 46 2.36 -10.14 27.04
N LEU A 47 2.49 -10.87 25.92
CA LEU A 47 1.42 -11.02 24.93
C LEU A 47 0.38 -12.08 25.36
N PRO A 48 -0.88 -11.95 24.90
CA PRO A 48 -1.85 -13.04 24.96
C PRO A 48 -1.27 -14.34 24.40
N SER A 49 -1.63 -15.48 25.00
CA SER A 49 -1.03 -16.79 24.71
C SER A 49 -1.10 -17.19 23.24
N ASP A 50 -2.14 -16.75 22.53
CA ASP A 50 -2.36 -17.11 21.13
C ASP A 50 -1.40 -16.32 20.23
N LEU A 51 -1.24 -15.01 20.49
CA LEU A 51 -0.27 -14.17 19.79
C LEU A 51 1.17 -14.58 20.12
N ALA A 52 1.46 -14.94 21.37
CA ALA A 52 2.78 -15.39 21.80
C ALA A 52 3.22 -16.69 21.13
N LYS A 53 2.27 -17.55 20.70
CA LYS A 53 2.55 -18.77 19.92
C LYS A 53 2.60 -18.51 18.41
N LEU A 54 1.79 -17.57 17.92
CA LEU A 54 1.66 -17.28 16.49
C LEU A 54 2.84 -16.47 15.95
N LEU A 55 3.20 -15.36 16.59
CA LEU A 55 4.19 -14.41 16.06
C LEU A 55 5.59 -15.00 15.84
N PRO A 56 6.12 -15.90 16.70
CA PRO A 56 7.40 -16.56 16.45
C PRO A 56 7.46 -17.42 15.18
N ARG A 57 6.31 -17.73 14.54
CA ARG A 57 6.24 -18.43 13.25
C ARG A 57 6.58 -17.50 12.06
N PHE A 58 6.67 -16.20 12.31
CA PHE A 58 7.03 -15.17 11.34
C PHE A 58 8.42 -14.60 11.64
N HIS A 59 9.25 -14.48 10.60
CA HIS A 59 10.50 -13.75 10.66
C HIS A 59 10.26 -12.24 10.64
N ASP A 60 9.32 -11.79 9.80
CA ASP A 60 8.86 -10.41 9.73
C ASP A 60 7.34 -10.45 9.65
N PHE A 61 6.67 -9.55 10.38
CA PHE A 61 5.23 -9.35 10.30
C PHE A 61 4.95 -7.87 10.54
N SER A 62 4.23 -7.25 9.62
CA SER A 62 3.74 -5.89 9.79
C SER A 62 2.35 -5.70 9.20
N LEU A 63 1.48 -5.08 10.00
CA LEU A 63 0.15 -4.67 9.62
C LEU A 63 0.07 -3.16 9.76
N ARG A 64 -0.27 -2.45 8.69
CA ARG A 64 -0.19 -1.00 8.62
C ARG A 64 -1.41 -0.44 7.96
N TRP A 65 -1.98 0.60 8.54
CA TRP A 65 -3.06 1.35 7.94
C TRP A 65 -2.63 2.79 7.75
N THR A 66 -2.98 3.37 6.60
CA THR A 66 -2.80 4.79 6.31
C THR A 66 -4.13 5.36 5.85
N SER A 67 -4.51 6.49 6.44
CA SER A 67 -5.77 7.17 6.14
C SER A 67 -5.87 7.58 4.67
N PRO A 68 -7.05 7.46 4.04
CA PRO A 68 -7.32 8.03 2.72
C PRO A 68 -7.47 9.55 2.73
N LEU A 69 -7.52 10.19 3.90
CA LEU A 69 -7.59 11.64 4.02
C LEU A 69 -6.19 12.24 4.02
N ALA A 70 -6.02 13.38 3.36
CA ALA A 70 -4.76 14.11 3.40
C ALA A 70 -4.47 14.62 4.81
N TYR A 71 -3.20 14.53 5.20
CA TYR A 71 -2.74 14.97 6.52
C TYR A 71 -1.30 15.45 6.48
N HIS A 72 -1.05 16.50 7.27
CA HIS A 72 0.29 17.04 7.45
C HIS A 72 1.02 16.38 8.61
N THR A 73 2.34 16.29 8.45
CA THR A 73 3.27 15.71 9.43
C THR A 73 4.57 16.53 9.43
N VAL A 74 5.49 16.21 10.33
CA VAL A 74 6.81 16.83 10.44
C VAL A 74 7.88 15.75 10.63
N ASP A 75 9.14 16.06 10.33
CA ASP A 75 10.27 15.18 10.69
C ASP A 75 10.23 14.90 12.22
N PRO A 76 10.47 13.65 12.66
CA PRO A 76 10.94 12.48 11.91
C PRO A 76 9.83 11.62 11.27
N PHE A 77 8.56 12.03 11.38
CA PHE A 77 7.39 11.23 10.98
C PHE A 77 7.02 11.40 9.50
N THR A 78 8.00 11.27 8.61
CA THR A 78 7.83 11.60 7.18
C THR A 78 7.73 10.37 6.27
N SER A 79 7.82 9.16 6.82
CA SER A 79 7.55 7.93 6.05
C SER A 79 6.14 7.97 5.47
N ARG A 80 6.04 7.80 4.14
CA ARG A 80 4.78 7.73 3.41
C ARG A 80 4.53 6.31 2.89
N THR A 81 3.27 5.92 2.92
CA THR A 81 2.70 4.68 2.36
C THR A 81 1.39 5.04 1.68
N SER A 82 1.04 4.35 0.59
CA SER A 82 -0.25 4.57 -0.09
C SER A 82 -1.42 4.31 0.88
N PRO A 83 -2.54 5.04 0.77
CA PRO A 83 -3.71 4.80 1.62
C PRO A 83 -4.26 3.36 1.59
N GLY A 84 -4.87 2.95 2.70
CA GLY A 84 -5.44 1.63 2.92
C GLY A 84 -4.67 0.79 3.94
N LEU A 85 -5.08 -0.47 4.07
CA LEU A 85 -4.45 -1.45 4.95
C LEU A 85 -3.42 -2.27 4.15
N HIS A 86 -2.22 -2.40 4.69
CA HIS A 86 -1.11 -3.17 4.14
C HIS A 86 -0.72 -4.22 5.17
N LEU A 87 -0.73 -5.48 4.74
CA LEU A 87 -0.18 -6.59 5.50
C LEU A 87 1.07 -7.08 4.76
N SER A 88 2.18 -7.19 5.45
CA SER A 88 3.39 -7.84 4.95
C SER A 88 3.91 -8.84 5.97
N TYR A 89 4.30 -10.02 5.51
CA TYR A 89 4.93 -11.00 6.39
C TYR A 89 5.91 -11.90 5.64
N ALA A 90 6.81 -12.51 6.40
CA ALA A 90 7.71 -13.56 5.94
C ALA A 90 7.68 -14.70 6.95
N LEU A 91 7.29 -15.90 6.50
CA LEU A 91 7.23 -17.08 7.36
C LEU A 91 8.64 -17.64 7.63
N VAL A 92 8.85 -18.18 8.82
CA VAL A 92 10.08 -18.92 9.16
C VAL A 92 10.16 -20.22 8.35
N SER A 93 9.03 -20.89 8.16
CA SER A 93 8.89 -22.07 7.31
C SER A 93 7.80 -21.82 6.26
N THR A 94 8.15 -21.97 4.98
CA THR A 94 7.20 -21.79 3.86
C THR A 94 6.09 -22.85 3.83
N GLU A 95 6.22 -23.93 4.60
CA GLU A 95 5.19 -24.97 4.73
C GLU A 95 4.13 -24.62 5.78
N ASP A 96 4.32 -23.51 6.52
CA ASP A 96 3.46 -23.12 7.63
C ASP A 96 2.24 -22.30 7.18
N THR A 97 1.38 -22.91 6.37
CA THR A 97 0.16 -22.27 5.84
C THR A 97 -0.90 -22.03 6.93
N ASP A 98 -0.79 -22.71 8.08
CA ASP A 98 -1.72 -22.57 9.20
C ASP A 98 -1.53 -21.22 9.91
N ALA A 99 -0.30 -20.73 10.04
CA ALA A 99 -0.02 -19.40 10.57
C ALA A 99 -0.66 -18.30 9.71
N GLU A 100 -0.52 -18.42 8.40
CA GLU A 100 -1.13 -17.50 7.43
C GLU A 100 -2.66 -17.52 7.50
N GLN A 101 -3.26 -18.71 7.50
CA GLN A 101 -4.71 -18.84 7.59
C GLN A 101 -5.25 -18.23 8.88
N THR A 102 -4.56 -18.43 10.01
CA THR A 102 -4.94 -17.85 11.31
C THR A 102 -4.97 -16.31 11.26
N VAL A 103 -3.96 -15.69 10.63
CA VAL A 103 -3.92 -14.23 10.44
C VAL A 103 -5.08 -13.77 9.56
N CYS A 104 -5.31 -14.47 8.45
CA CYS A 104 -6.41 -14.14 7.55
C CYS A 104 -7.78 -14.27 8.21
N ASP A 105 -8.04 -15.34 8.96
CA ASP A 105 -9.29 -15.54 9.69
C ASP A 105 -9.54 -14.41 10.70
N ALA A 106 -8.49 -13.95 11.39
CA ALA A 106 -8.58 -12.81 12.31
C ALA A 106 -8.89 -11.48 11.58
N LEU A 107 -8.31 -11.26 10.41
CA LEU A 107 -8.59 -10.07 9.58
C LEU A 107 -10.01 -10.11 9.00
N LEU A 108 -10.45 -11.26 8.49
CA LEU A 108 -11.82 -11.46 8.00
C LEU A 108 -12.83 -11.24 9.14
N ALA A 109 -12.56 -11.76 10.34
CA ALA A 109 -13.38 -11.51 11.53
C ALA A 109 -13.40 -10.02 11.93
N SER A 110 -12.39 -9.25 11.54
CA SER A 110 -12.32 -7.80 11.75
C SER A 110 -13.04 -6.98 10.68
N GLY A 111 -13.67 -7.64 9.70
CA GLY A 111 -14.46 -7.01 8.64
C GLY A 111 -13.73 -6.82 7.31
N LEU A 112 -12.51 -7.36 7.17
CA LEU A 112 -11.81 -7.40 5.89
C LEU A 112 -12.41 -8.45 4.95
N ARG A 113 -12.24 -8.26 3.64
CA ARG A 113 -12.88 -9.10 2.61
C ARG A 113 -11.90 -9.98 1.85
N ASP A 114 -10.68 -9.50 1.61
CA ASP A 114 -9.82 -10.07 0.55
C ASP A 114 -8.71 -11.00 1.07
N CYS A 115 -8.71 -11.38 2.35
CA CYS A 115 -7.76 -12.36 2.93
C CYS A 115 -8.31 -13.81 2.88
N ALA A 116 -8.97 -14.22 1.80
CA ALA A 116 -9.65 -15.53 1.78
C ALA A 116 -8.72 -16.73 1.48
N SER A 117 -7.55 -16.50 0.88
CA SER A 117 -6.61 -17.55 0.48
C SER A 117 -5.20 -17.00 0.25
N SER A 118 -4.20 -17.87 0.22
CA SER A 118 -2.82 -17.53 -0.12
C SER A 118 -2.65 -16.91 -1.51
N GLU A 119 -3.54 -17.23 -2.45
CA GLU A 119 -3.56 -16.65 -3.80
C GLU A 119 -3.99 -15.18 -3.83
N ALA A 120 -4.50 -14.64 -2.71
CA ALA A 120 -4.79 -13.23 -2.57
C ALA A 120 -3.52 -12.38 -2.46
N PHE A 121 -2.43 -12.97 -1.96
CA PHE A 121 -1.18 -12.26 -1.72
C PHE A 121 -0.35 -12.11 -3.00
N THR A 122 0.42 -11.04 -3.04
CA THR A 122 1.51 -10.85 -4.00
C THR A 122 2.83 -11.14 -3.31
N ILE A 123 3.81 -11.68 -4.05
CA ILE A 123 5.10 -12.02 -3.47
C ILE A 123 6.11 -10.91 -3.77
N HIS A 124 6.72 -10.34 -2.72
CA HIS A 124 7.91 -9.51 -2.80
C HIS A 124 9.15 -10.40 -2.76
N GLY A 125 10.03 -10.34 -3.76
CA GLY A 125 11.38 -10.91 -3.62
C GLY A 125 11.97 -11.75 -4.76
N GLU A 126 11.63 -11.55 -6.03
CA GLU A 126 12.52 -12.02 -7.12
C GLU A 126 13.81 -11.15 -7.27
N GLY A 127 14.13 -10.30 -6.28
CA GLY A 127 15.23 -9.34 -6.28
C GLY A 127 16.28 -9.52 -5.17
N LYS A 128 17.45 -8.91 -5.35
CA LYS A 128 18.72 -9.17 -4.61
C LYS A 128 18.72 -8.88 -3.08
N PHE A 129 17.70 -8.23 -2.50
CA PHE A 129 17.87 -7.49 -1.24
C PHE A 129 17.12 -8.02 0.00
N LYS A 130 16.13 -8.91 -0.12
CA LYS A 130 15.55 -9.62 1.04
C LYS A 130 15.32 -11.10 0.74
N LYS A 131 15.78 -11.97 1.64
CA LYS A 131 15.50 -13.42 1.68
C LYS A 131 15.10 -13.76 3.13
N PRO A 132 14.00 -14.48 3.39
CA PRO A 132 13.04 -15.07 2.43
C PRO A 132 12.11 -14.03 1.76
N PRO A 133 11.46 -14.37 0.64
CA PRO A 133 10.47 -13.50 0.00
C PRO A 133 9.28 -13.26 0.94
N GLY A 134 8.84 -12.00 1.03
CA GLY A 134 7.69 -11.61 1.85
C GLY A 134 6.40 -11.64 1.05
N ALA A 135 5.33 -12.14 1.63
CA ALA A 135 3.99 -12.00 1.07
C ALA A 135 3.42 -10.63 1.46
N THR A 136 2.72 -9.98 0.54
CA THR A 136 2.07 -8.68 0.76
C THR A 136 0.63 -8.69 0.31
N LEU A 137 -0.23 -8.08 1.12
CA LEU A 137 -1.65 -7.86 0.86
C LEU A 137 -1.96 -6.39 1.05
N HIS A 138 -2.75 -5.83 0.14
CA HIS A 138 -3.34 -4.51 0.33
C HIS A 138 -4.85 -4.59 0.20
N GLU A 139 -5.56 -3.93 1.11
CA GLU A 139 -7.00 -3.79 1.08
C GLU A 139 -7.38 -2.33 1.29
N HIS A 140 -8.37 -1.86 0.53
CA HIS A 140 -8.94 -0.54 0.77
C HIS A 140 -9.74 -0.55 2.07
N LEU A 141 -9.32 0.26 3.03
CA LEU A 141 -9.98 0.44 4.31
C LEU A 141 -10.15 1.93 4.60
N GLU A 142 -11.39 2.41 4.50
CA GLU A 142 -11.75 3.83 4.61
C GLU A 142 -11.51 4.38 6.03
N HIS A 143 -11.85 3.58 7.05
CA HIS A 143 -11.74 3.97 8.47
C HIS A 143 -11.11 2.86 9.28
N LEU A 144 -10.33 3.22 10.30
CA LEU A 144 -9.71 2.28 11.22
C LEU A 144 -10.71 1.67 12.23
N SER A 145 -11.89 2.28 12.41
CA SER A 145 -12.90 1.88 13.40
C SER A 145 -13.31 0.40 13.38
N PRO A 146 -13.46 -0.28 12.22
CA PRO A 146 -13.76 -1.72 12.20
C PRO A 146 -12.66 -2.56 12.83
N LEU A 147 -11.40 -2.19 12.59
CA LEU A 147 -10.24 -2.87 13.14
C LEU A 147 -10.10 -2.60 14.64
N THR A 148 -10.24 -1.35 15.09
CA THR A 148 -10.15 -1.01 16.53
C THR A 148 -11.30 -1.61 17.33
N SER A 149 -12.52 -1.61 16.78
CA SER A 149 -13.69 -2.24 17.41
C SER A 149 -13.53 -3.75 17.54
N SER A 150 -12.89 -4.38 16.57
CA SER A 150 -12.60 -5.82 16.61
C SER A 150 -11.48 -6.09 17.61
N ALA A 151 -10.37 -5.36 17.53
CA ALA A 151 -9.27 -5.45 18.49
C ALA A 151 -9.75 -5.28 19.94
N ALA A 152 -10.70 -4.37 20.20
CA ALA A 152 -11.25 -4.15 21.54
C ALA A 152 -11.93 -5.39 22.13
N LYS A 153 -12.62 -6.19 21.30
CA LYS A 153 -13.27 -7.42 21.75
C LYS A 153 -12.28 -8.54 22.09
N TRP A 154 -11.12 -8.53 21.43
CA TRP A 154 -10.12 -9.59 21.55
C TRP A 154 -9.05 -9.27 22.60
N LEU A 155 -8.69 -7.99 22.75
CA LEU A 155 -7.57 -7.55 23.58
C LEU A 155 -8.00 -6.95 24.92
N CYS A 156 -9.17 -6.32 25.01
CA CYS A 156 -9.63 -5.73 26.26
C CYS A 156 -10.40 -6.75 27.10
N VAL A 157 -10.12 -6.78 28.40
CA VAL A 157 -10.92 -7.56 29.37
C VAL A 157 -12.34 -6.99 29.44
N GLU A 158 -13.34 -7.84 29.68
CA GLU A 158 -14.73 -7.39 29.89
C GLU A 158 -14.78 -6.29 30.99
N ASN A 159 -15.35 -5.13 30.64
CA ASN A 159 -15.45 -3.91 31.46
C ASN A 159 -14.17 -3.08 31.66
N ASP A 160 -13.09 -3.32 30.92
CA ASP A 160 -11.95 -2.38 30.88
C ASP A 160 -12.26 -1.17 29.99
N THR A 161 -12.91 -0.17 30.58
CA THR A 161 -13.28 1.08 29.88
C THR A 161 -12.08 1.89 29.43
N ALA A 162 -10.93 1.77 30.11
CA ALA A 162 -9.71 2.48 29.75
C ALA A 162 -9.08 1.89 28.47
N CYS A 163 -9.03 0.56 28.38
CA CYS A 163 -8.58 -0.14 27.18
C CYS A 163 -9.47 0.18 25.96
N GLN A 164 -10.79 0.16 26.15
CA GLN A 164 -11.74 0.50 25.10
C GLN A 164 -11.62 1.95 24.63
N ALA A 165 -11.56 2.91 25.56
CA ALA A 165 -11.41 4.33 25.23
C ALA A 165 -10.12 4.61 24.45
N ARG A 166 -9.05 3.89 24.77
CA ARG A 166 -7.76 4.05 24.08
C ARG A 166 -7.75 3.48 22.66
N LEU A 167 -8.41 2.34 22.44
CA LEU A 167 -8.59 1.81 21.09
C LEU A 167 -9.53 2.69 20.26
N GLU A 168 -10.52 3.29 20.89
CA GLU A 168 -11.38 4.26 20.22
C GLU A 168 -10.60 5.52 19.84
N GLU A 169 -9.70 6.03 20.69
CA GLU A 169 -8.81 7.15 20.37
C GLU A 169 -7.94 6.85 19.13
N CYS A 170 -7.47 5.60 18.98
CA CYS A 170 -6.69 5.19 17.81
C CYS A 170 -7.46 5.36 16.48
N SER A 171 -8.79 5.36 16.49
CA SER A 171 -9.59 5.59 15.28
C SER A 171 -9.37 6.97 14.65
N GLY A 172 -8.91 7.95 15.44
CA GLY A 172 -8.55 9.29 14.98
C GLY A 172 -7.11 9.42 14.45
N ALA A 173 -6.34 8.33 14.39
CA ALA A 173 -5.00 8.32 13.83
C ALA A 173 -5.03 8.50 12.30
N SER A 174 -3.93 9.03 11.75
CA SER A 174 -3.68 9.06 10.30
C SER A 174 -2.85 7.86 9.84
N VAL A 175 -2.05 7.29 10.74
CA VAL A 175 -1.28 6.05 10.52
C VAL A 175 -1.42 5.16 11.74
N PHE A 176 -1.61 3.87 11.51
CA PHE A 176 -1.63 2.85 12.55
C PHE A 176 -0.75 1.68 12.13
N ASP A 177 0.20 1.29 12.97
CA ASP A 177 1.18 0.26 12.65
C ASP A 177 1.24 -0.79 13.76
N VAL A 178 1.30 -2.06 13.38
CA VAL A 178 1.66 -3.18 14.25
C VAL A 178 2.81 -3.91 13.57
N SER A 179 3.90 -4.12 14.29
CA SER A 179 5.08 -4.83 13.77
C SER A 179 5.65 -5.80 14.79
N TRP A 180 6.14 -6.93 14.29
CA TRP A 180 6.86 -7.94 15.06
C TRP A 180 8.34 -7.83 14.75
N ASP A 181 9.15 -7.77 15.81
CA ASP A 181 10.60 -7.79 15.72
C ASP A 181 11.10 -9.12 16.29
N ALA A 182 11.52 -10.02 15.40
CA ALA A 182 12.01 -11.35 15.76
C ALA A 182 13.33 -11.30 16.56
N ASP A 183 14.18 -10.31 16.33
CA ASP A 183 15.44 -10.16 17.06
C ASP A 183 15.17 -9.64 18.48
N ALA A 184 14.33 -8.61 18.61
CA ALA A 184 13.96 -8.03 19.89
C ALA A 184 12.91 -8.85 20.67
N HIS A 185 12.31 -9.87 20.05
CA HIS A 185 11.20 -10.65 20.59
C HIS A 185 10.07 -9.76 21.15
N ALA A 186 9.70 -8.73 20.38
CA ALA A 186 8.76 -7.72 20.83
C ALA A 186 7.80 -7.26 19.72
N VAL A 187 6.57 -6.96 20.10
CA VAL A 187 5.57 -6.31 19.24
C VAL A 187 5.61 -4.80 19.50
N ARG A 188 5.61 -4.03 18.42
CA ARG A 188 5.46 -2.58 18.44
C ARG A 188 4.13 -2.20 17.82
N VAL A 189 3.31 -1.50 18.58
CA VAL A 189 2.06 -0.87 18.12
C VAL A 189 2.28 0.63 18.10
N GLY A 190 1.99 1.28 16.99
CA GLY A 190 2.14 2.73 16.80
C GLY A 190 0.85 3.35 16.27
N ALA A 191 0.48 4.50 16.79
CA ALA A 191 -0.58 5.34 16.25
C ALA A 191 -0.03 6.77 16.07
N LEU A 192 -0.08 7.27 14.83
CA LEU A 192 0.35 8.61 14.48
C LEU A 192 -0.87 9.49 14.23
N PHE A 193 -0.97 10.57 14.99
CA PHE A 193 -1.99 11.60 14.86
C PHE A 193 -1.42 12.81 14.13
N PRO A 194 -2.17 13.37 13.18
CA PRO A 194 -1.66 14.41 12.29
C PRO A 194 -1.42 15.73 13.03
N LEU A 195 -0.61 16.59 12.40
CA LEU A 195 -0.29 17.92 12.88
C LEU A 195 -1.59 18.73 13.10
N ASN A 196 -1.90 19.01 14.36
CA ASN A 196 -3.08 19.77 14.74
C ASN A 196 -2.83 20.48 16.08
N LEU A 197 -3.62 21.51 16.38
CA LEU A 197 -3.69 22.11 17.71
C LEU A 197 -4.27 21.08 18.69
N ARG A 198 -3.49 20.71 19.71
CA ARG A 198 -3.87 19.68 20.69
C ARG A 198 -3.43 20.10 22.09
N ASP A 199 -4.27 19.77 23.07
CA ASP A 199 -3.92 19.92 24.48
C ASP A 199 -2.94 18.82 24.88
N ILE A 200 -1.86 19.20 25.58
CA ILE A 200 -0.94 18.24 26.16
C ILE A 200 -1.61 17.66 27.40
N HIS A 201 -2.22 16.49 27.23
CA HIS A 201 -2.79 15.71 28.31
C HIS A 201 -2.40 14.24 28.13
N VAL A 202 -1.66 13.69 29.08
CA VAL A 202 -1.24 12.29 29.06
C VAL A 202 -1.51 11.67 30.42
N SER A 203 -2.11 10.48 30.43
CA SER A 203 -2.34 9.67 31.63
C SER A 203 -1.62 8.34 31.51
N SER A 204 -0.79 8.00 32.50
CA SER A 204 -0.13 6.70 32.60
C SER A 204 -1.03 5.65 33.23
N ILE A 205 -0.80 4.37 32.89
CA ILE A 205 -1.46 3.24 33.53
C ILE A 205 -0.52 2.65 34.59
N ALA A 206 -1.04 2.40 35.80
CA ALA A 206 -0.28 1.74 36.86
C ALA A 206 0.29 0.41 36.34
N GLN A 207 1.59 0.17 36.55
CA GLN A 207 2.39 -0.98 36.04
C GLN A 207 3.03 -0.82 34.65
N ARG A 208 2.86 0.33 33.98
CA ARG A 208 3.57 0.63 32.71
C ARG A 208 4.50 1.82 32.89
N ARG A 209 5.68 1.75 32.28
CA ARG A 209 6.60 2.90 32.19
C ARG A 209 6.18 3.74 30.98
N THR A 210 5.65 4.93 31.24
CA THR A 210 5.20 5.89 30.22
C THR A 210 6.21 7.02 30.11
N GLU A 211 6.90 7.08 28.97
CA GLU A 211 7.81 8.15 28.61
C GLU A 211 7.08 9.15 27.72
N VAL A 212 7.18 10.43 28.05
CA VAL A 212 6.56 11.51 27.29
C VAL A 212 7.66 12.43 26.76
N GLY A 213 7.67 12.63 25.44
CA GLY A 213 8.57 13.55 24.77
C GLY A 213 7.84 14.71 24.12
N LEU A 214 8.36 15.91 24.31
CA LEU A 214 7.94 17.13 23.60
C LEU A 214 9.15 17.63 22.85
N LEU A 215 9.17 17.38 21.55
CA LEU A 215 10.37 17.44 20.72
C LEU A 215 10.15 18.37 19.52
N SER A 216 11.25 18.92 18.99
CA SER A 216 11.27 19.66 17.75
C SER A 216 12.53 19.33 16.96
N LYS A 217 12.44 19.51 15.64
CA LYS A 217 13.61 19.40 14.76
C LYS A 217 14.57 20.55 15.10
N ASP A 218 15.83 20.20 15.35
CA ASP A 218 16.87 21.15 15.70
C ASP A 218 18.18 20.74 15.02
N THR A 219 19.13 21.66 14.89
CA THR A 219 20.42 21.39 14.27
C THR A 219 21.49 21.29 15.34
N SER A 220 22.09 20.11 15.51
CA SER A 220 23.21 19.93 16.43
C SER A 220 24.53 20.32 15.75
N PRO A 221 25.47 20.98 16.46
CA PRO A 221 26.82 21.24 15.93
C PRO A 221 27.61 19.99 15.53
N SER A 222 27.26 18.82 16.09
CA SER A 222 27.91 17.54 15.82
C SER A 222 27.15 16.66 14.81
N GLN A 223 26.10 17.18 14.18
CA GLN A 223 25.21 16.42 13.30
C GLN A 223 25.89 16.06 11.98
N GLU A 224 25.86 14.80 11.60
CA GLU A 224 26.31 14.37 10.27
C GLU A 224 25.23 14.64 9.19
N PRO A 225 25.59 14.77 7.90
CA PRO A 225 24.64 15.15 6.84
C PRO A 225 23.40 14.25 6.70
N HIS A 226 23.55 12.97 7.07
CA HIS A 226 22.51 11.95 7.00
C HIS A 226 21.71 11.79 8.31
N GLU A 227 22.09 12.53 9.35
CA GLU A 227 21.39 12.55 10.63
C GLU A 227 20.31 13.62 10.68
N LEU A 228 19.30 13.37 11.50
CA LEU A 228 18.30 14.33 11.91
C LEU A 228 18.54 14.69 13.37
N GLY A 229 18.76 15.98 13.65
CA GLY A 229 18.82 16.51 15.00
C GLY A 229 17.42 16.78 15.56
N ILE A 230 17.23 16.41 16.82
CA ILE A 230 16.02 16.70 17.59
C ILE A 230 16.42 17.22 18.96
N SER A 231 15.72 18.25 19.43
CA SER A 231 15.85 18.77 20.79
C SER A 231 14.48 18.92 21.44
N GLY A 232 14.44 19.01 22.76
CA GLY A 232 13.20 19.23 23.49
C GLY A 232 13.23 18.73 24.93
N LEU A 233 12.07 18.32 25.43
CA LEU A 233 11.84 17.91 26.81
C LEU A 233 11.42 16.44 26.86
N LEU A 234 12.03 15.68 27.76
CA LEU A 234 11.64 14.30 28.07
C LEU A 234 11.23 14.20 29.54
N THR A 235 10.18 13.43 29.82
CA THR A 235 9.79 13.09 31.18
C THR A 235 9.27 11.67 31.24
N VAL A 236 9.51 10.99 32.37
CA VAL A 236 8.98 9.65 32.61
C VAL A 236 8.00 9.77 33.77
N LEU A 237 6.73 9.44 33.51
CA LEU A 237 5.67 9.56 34.49
C LEU A 237 5.91 8.63 35.67
N GLY A 238 5.83 9.17 36.89
CA GLY A 238 6.09 8.46 38.15
C GLY A 238 7.55 8.41 38.58
N GLU A 239 8.51 8.64 37.68
CA GLU A 239 9.95 8.68 37.98
C GLU A 239 10.47 10.12 38.11
N ASN A 240 10.12 10.99 37.16
CA ASN A 240 10.59 12.37 37.09
C ASN A 240 9.60 13.34 37.73
N LYS A 241 10.12 14.33 38.47
CA LYS A 241 9.32 15.46 39.00
C LYS A 241 9.29 16.66 38.06
N GLU A 242 10.31 16.78 37.22
CA GLU A 242 10.52 17.88 36.27
C GLU A 242 10.98 17.30 34.91
N PRO A 243 10.61 17.95 33.79
CA PRO A 243 11.06 17.53 32.48
C PRO A 243 12.57 17.77 32.32
N SER A 244 13.25 16.87 31.63
CA SER A 244 14.68 16.96 31.34
C SER A 244 14.89 17.44 29.90
N GLY A 245 15.69 18.48 29.71
CA GLY A 245 16.11 18.93 28.39
C GLY A 245 16.99 17.88 27.71
N THR A 246 16.73 17.60 26.44
CA THR A 246 17.48 16.65 25.61
C THR A 246 17.80 17.26 24.25
N MET A 247 18.93 16.86 23.69
CA MET A 247 19.30 17.13 22.31
C MET A 247 20.11 15.94 21.82
N PHE A 248 19.69 15.34 20.72
CA PHE A 248 20.37 14.20 20.11
C PHE A 248 20.16 14.18 18.60
N ALA A 249 21.09 13.58 17.88
CA ALA A 249 20.99 13.34 16.45
C ALA A 249 20.94 11.83 16.20
N PHE A 250 20.24 11.43 15.15
CA PHE A 250 20.17 10.03 14.74
C PHE A 250 20.03 9.93 13.21
N PRO A 251 20.56 8.86 12.60
CA PRO A 251 20.40 8.62 11.17
C PRO A 251 18.93 8.40 10.83
N SER A 252 18.37 9.17 9.89
CA SER A 252 16.97 9.00 9.46
C SER A 252 16.88 8.54 8.02
N ARG A 253 16.26 7.37 7.82
CA ARG A 253 15.99 6.80 6.51
C ARG A 253 14.95 7.61 5.74
N HIS A 254 13.96 8.16 6.45
CA HIS A 254 12.86 8.92 5.86
C HIS A 254 13.00 10.40 6.22
N ARG A 255 12.92 11.26 5.21
CA ARG A 255 13.05 12.72 5.34
C ARG A 255 11.97 13.41 4.52
N SER A 256 11.54 14.59 4.96
CA SER A 256 10.70 15.46 4.14
C SER A 256 11.54 16.17 3.08
N SER A 257 11.04 16.19 1.84
CA SER A 257 11.49 17.13 0.81
C SER A 257 10.58 18.36 0.76
N GLU A 258 11.04 19.44 0.15
CA GLU A 258 10.22 20.64 -0.12
C GLU A 258 9.25 20.45 -1.29
N ALA A 259 9.31 19.31 -1.98
CA ALA A 259 8.42 19.01 -3.09
C ALA A 259 7.07 18.52 -2.57
N ALA A 260 5.99 19.00 -3.20
CA ALA A 260 4.66 18.41 -3.16
C ALA A 260 4.29 17.79 -4.51
N PHE A 261 3.30 16.89 -4.52
CA PHE A 261 2.75 16.30 -5.74
C PHE A 261 1.24 16.06 -5.68
N THR A 262 0.60 16.03 -6.84
CA THR A 262 -0.81 15.63 -7.01
C THR A 262 -0.91 14.43 -7.96
N SER A 263 -1.94 13.60 -7.79
CA SER A 263 -2.16 12.38 -8.58
C SER A 263 -3.59 12.33 -9.13
N ARG A 264 -3.73 12.29 -10.46
CA ARG A 264 -5.05 12.24 -11.11
C ARG A 264 -5.04 11.48 -12.43
N PHE A 265 -6.19 10.93 -12.81
CA PHE A 265 -6.35 10.34 -14.14
C PHE A 265 -6.64 11.41 -15.20
N VAL A 266 -6.10 11.20 -16.40
CA VAL A 266 -6.38 12.06 -17.56
C VAL A 266 -7.75 11.71 -18.13
N ASN A 267 -8.62 12.70 -18.27
CA ASN A 267 -9.94 12.54 -18.87
C ASN A 267 -9.91 12.79 -20.38
N PRO A 268 -10.72 12.05 -21.18
CA PRO A 268 -11.61 10.95 -20.76
C PRO A 268 -10.85 9.64 -20.49
N THR A 269 -11.32 8.87 -19.52
CA THR A 269 -10.74 7.55 -19.19
C THR A 269 -11.32 6.47 -20.09
N GLY A 270 -10.45 5.84 -20.90
CA GLY A 270 -10.75 4.62 -21.65
C GLY A 270 -10.27 3.37 -20.91
N LEU A 271 -10.18 2.22 -21.60
CA LEU A 271 -9.60 0.98 -21.07
C LEU A 271 -8.08 1.06 -20.79
N HIS A 272 -7.43 2.12 -21.27
CA HIS A 272 -6.02 2.43 -21.05
C HIS A 272 -5.90 3.78 -20.31
N PRO A 273 -6.30 3.88 -19.03
CA PRO A 273 -6.19 5.12 -18.29
C PRO A 273 -4.72 5.51 -18.12
N VAL A 274 -4.47 6.83 -18.14
CA VAL A 274 -3.14 7.38 -17.86
C VAL A 274 -3.21 8.12 -16.53
N LEU A 275 -2.41 7.67 -15.56
CA LEU A 275 -2.24 8.36 -14.29
C LEU A 275 -1.22 9.48 -14.47
N GLN A 276 -1.61 10.71 -14.16
CA GLN A 276 -0.76 11.88 -14.23
C GLN A 276 -0.30 12.26 -12.83
N LEU A 277 1.02 12.28 -12.63
CA LEU A 277 1.67 12.79 -11.43
C LEU A 277 2.21 14.18 -11.73
N ASN A 278 1.75 15.19 -11.02
CA ASN A 278 2.27 16.55 -11.14
C ASN A 278 3.12 16.85 -9.91
N VAL A 279 4.42 17.08 -10.09
CA VAL A 279 5.41 17.28 -9.03
C VAL A 279 5.91 18.72 -9.10
N THR A 280 5.96 19.38 -7.95
CA THR A 280 6.28 20.82 -7.86
C THR A 280 7.76 21.16 -8.10
N SER A 281 8.67 20.20 -7.92
CA SER A 281 10.11 20.42 -8.10
C SER A 281 10.76 19.28 -8.89
N ASN A 282 11.63 19.64 -9.84
CA ASN A 282 12.50 18.74 -10.58
C ASN A 282 13.91 18.62 -9.99
N LYS A 283 14.21 19.34 -8.90
CA LYS A 283 15.53 19.36 -8.28
C LYS A 283 15.70 18.24 -7.26
N ALA A 284 16.87 17.61 -7.26
CA ALA A 284 17.27 16.67 -6.23
C ALA A 284 17.40 17.39 -4.87
N PRO A 285 17.04 16.73 -3.75
CA PRO A 285 17.12 17.33 -2.42
C PRO A 285 18.57 17.53 -1.94
N VAL A 286 19.53 16.79 -2.50
CA VAL A 286 20.95 16.85 -2.16
C VAL A 286 21.76 16.86 -3.45
N ALA A 287 22.65 17.84 -3.62
CA ALA A 287 23.39 18.06 -4.88
C ALA A 287 24.55 17.07 -5.10
N ASP A 288 25.16 16.54 -4.04
CA ASP A 288 26.38 15.72 -4.08
C ASP A 288 26.13 14.21 -3.92
N GLU A 289 24.86 13.77 -3.87
CA GLU A 289 24.49 12.36 -3.78
C GLU A 289 23.83 11.89 -5.09
N HIS A 290 24.04 10.61 -5.44
CA HIS A 290 23.34 9.99 -6.57
C HIS A 290 21.87 9.77 -6.18
N CYS A 291 21.05 10.78 -6.42
CA CYS A 291 19.62 10.77 -6.15
C CYS A 291 18.82 10.58 -7.43
N ALA A 292 17.80 9.71 -7.39
CA ALA A 292 16.81 9.59 -8.45
C ALA A 292 15.39 9.65 -7.88
N PRO A 293 14.41 10.24 -8.60
CA PRO A 293 13.03 10.29 -8.15
C PRO A 293 12.28 9.00 -8.52
N PHE A 294 11.42 8.53 -7.62
CA PHE A 294 10.64 7.32 -7.77
C PHE A 294 9.17 7.55 -7.41
N ALA A 295 8.31 6.76 -8.02
CA ALA A 295 6.93 6.57 -7.60
C ALA A 295 6.68 5.09 -7.32
N TYR A 296 6.20 4.79 -6.11
CA TYR A 296 5.74 3.46 -5.73
C TYR A 296 4.22 3.43 -5.74
N LEU A 297 3.65 2.70 -6.71
CA LEU A 297 2.21 2.59 -6.93
C LEU A 297 1.69 1.31 -6.28
N THR A 298 0.60 1.44 -5.53
CA THR A 298 -0.24 0.32 -5.06
C THR A 298 -1.50 0.30 -5.89
N LEU A 299 -1.61 -0.65 -6.81
CA LEU A 299 -2.67 -0.75 -7.79
C LEU A 299 -3.66 -1.84 -7.38
N PRO A 300 -4.92 -1.49 -7.04
CA PRO A 300 -5.92 -2.50 -6.71
C PRO A 300 -6.29 -3.31 -7.95
N LYS A 301 -6.78 -4.53 -7.73
CA LYS A 301 -7.18 -5.52 -8.74
C LYS A 301 -7.84 -4.99 -10.02
N PRO A 302 -8.78 -4.02 -10.02
CA PRO A 302 -9.35 -3.42 -11.23
C PRO A 302 -8.37 -2.82 -12.24
N ILE A 303 -7.20 -2.37 -11.78
CA ILE A 303 -6.23 -1.63 -12.59
C ILE A 303 -4.84 -2.27 -12.43
N PHE A 304 -4.07 -2.32 -13.51
CA PHE A 304 -2.72 -2.88 -13.46
C PHE A 304 -1.80 -2.14 -14.42
N ALA A 305 -0.50 -2.26 -14.18
CA ALA A 305 0.53 -1.78 -15.11
C ALA A 305 1.03 -2.95 -15.96
N ASP A 306 1.10 -2.75 -17.28
CA ASP A 306 1.67 -3.76 -18.17
C ASP A 306 3.21 -3.66 -18.15
N ARG A 307 3.85 -4.67 -17.57
CA ARG A 307 5.31 -4.74 -17.46
C ARG A 307 6.04 -4.74 -18.80
N TYR A 308 5.42 -5.25 -19.87
CA TYR A 308 6.04 -5.30 -21.20
C TYR A 308 5.94 -3.95 -21.88
N GLN A 309 4.80 -3.26 -21.70
CA GLN A 309 4.67 -1.87 -22.13
C GLN A 309 5.67 -0.96 -21.40
N LEU A 310 5.84 -1.16 -20.09
CA LEU A 310 6.80 -0.41 -19.28
C LEU A 310 8.27 -0.82 -19.47
N ALA A 311 8.55 -1.76 -20.37
CA ALA A 311 9.91 -2.09 -20.79
C ALA A 311 10.34 -1.34 -22.07
N ASP A 312 9.42 -0.62 -22.74
CA ASP A 312 9.73 0.18 -23.93
C ASP A 312 10.35 1.53 -23.54
N GLU A 313 11.65 1.69 -23.80
CA GLU A 313 12.41 2.90 -23.47
C GLU A 313 11.86 4.18 -24.13
N LEU A 314 11.32 4.09 -25.34
CA LEU A 314 10.78 5.24 -26.06
C LEU A 314 9.46 5.70 -25.42
N LEU A 315 8.61 4.74 -25.02
CA LEU A 315 7.39 5.03 -24.29
C LEU A 315 7.68 5.64 -22.93
N LEU A 316 8.65 5.10 -22.19
CA LEU A 316 9.06 5.62 -20.89
C LEU A 316 9.54 7.08 -21.03
N ALA A 317 10.48 7.32 -21.95
CA ALA A 317 11.03 8.65 -22.19
C ALA A 317 9.95 9.69 -22.58
N ALA A 318 9.00 9.30 -23.44
CA ALA A 318 7.89 10.17 -23.85
C ALA A 318 6.93 10.56 -22.69
N ASN A 319 6.97 9.81 -21.60
CA ASN A 319 6.11 9.99 -20.44
C ASN A 319 6.86 10.48 -19.18
N ASN A 320 8.11 10.96 -19.34
CA ASN A 320 8.98 11.38 -18.25
C ASN A 320 9.19 10.26 -17.20
N LEU A 321 9.36 9.04 -17.69
CA LEU A 321 9.74 7.86 -16.90
C LEU A 321 11.13 7.39 -17.37
N ALA A 322 11.99 6.98 -16.45
CA ALA A 322 13.31 6.45 -16.76
C ALA A 322 13.30 4.92 -16.85
N ALA A 323 12.65 4.24 -15.91
CA ALA A 323 12.62 2.78 -15.85
C ALA A 323 11.46 2.25 -15.00
N SER A 324 10.95 1.05 -15.33
CA SER A 324 10.21 0.23 -14.38
C SER A 324 11.20 -0.67 -13.62
N ARG A 325 11.44 -0.35 -12.34
CA ARG A 325 12.44 -1.05 -11.52
C ARG A 325 11.89 -2.31 -10.87
N TYR A 326 10.59 -2.33 -10.58
CA TYR A 326 9.95 -3.46 -9.93
C TYR A 326 8.46 -3.52 -10.27
N THR A 327 7.96 -4.73 -10.44
CA THR A 327 6.54 -5.06 -10.53
C THR A 327 6.32 -6.34 -9.73
N SER A 328 5.38 -6.33 -8.78
CA SER A 328 5.03 -7.50 -8.00
C SER A 328 4.42 -8.59 -8.87
N LEU A 329 4.52 -9.85 -8.45
CA LEU A 329 3.88 -10.98 -9.12
C LEU A 329 2.88 -11.69 -8.18
N PRO A 330 1.85 -12.36 -8.73
CA PRO A 330 1.51 -12.50 -10.16
C PRO A 330 0.72 -11.32 -10.74
N VAL A 331 0.88 -11.04 -12.03
CA VAL A 331 0.02 -10.11 -12.79
C VAL A 331 -0.43 -10.79 -14.08
N ASP A 332 -1.71 -11.14 -14.14
CA ASP A 332 -2.35 -11.64 -15.37
C ASP A 332 -2.77 -10.45 -16.23
N LEU A 333 -2.38 -10.39 -17.49
CA LEU A 333 -2.68 -9.26 -18.38
C LEU A 333 -4.04 -9.39 -19.08
N GLU A 334 -4.68 -10.56 -18.99
CA GLU A 334 -5.89 -10.90 -19.73
C GLU A 334 -7.09 -11.18 -18.81
N ALA A 335 -6.86 -11.67 -17.59
CA ALA A 335 -7.95 -12.03 -16.68
C ALA A 335 -8.79 -10.80 -16.28
N PRO A 336 -10.13 -10.92 -16.28
CA PRO A 336 -11.00 -9.88 -15.75
C PRO A 336 -10.83 -9.73 -14.23
N ALA A 337 -11.33 -8.61 -13.69
CA ALA A 337 -11.23 -8.36 -12.25
C ALA A 337 -11.92 -9.47 -11.46
N TYR A 338 -13.17 -9.82 -11.78
CA TYR A 338 -13.93 -10.80 -10.99
C TYR A 338 -13.35 -12.23 -10.94
N THR A 339 -12.38 -12.61 -11.78
CA THR A 339 -11.67 -13.90 -11.69
C THR A 339 -10.29 -13.81 -11.07
N THR A 340 -9.72 -12.61 -10.97
CA THR A 340 -8.37 -12.41 -10.42
C THR A 340 -8.38 -12.66 -8.92
N LYS A 341 -7.49 -13.49 -8.39
CA LYS A 341 -7.45 -13.81 -6.95
C LYS A 341 -6.60 -12.83 -6.15
N ALA A 342 -5.45 -12.45 -6.68
CA ALA A 342 -4.56 -11.47 -6.07
C ALA A 342 -5.29 -10.13 -5.85
N TRP A 343 -4.96 -9.46 -4.73
CA TRP A 343 -5.55 -8.16 -4.36
C TRP A 343 -5.26 -7.06 -5.39
N GLY A 344 -4.21 -7.21 -6.20
CA GLY A 344 -3.73 -6.20 -7.12
C GLY A 344 -2.25 -6.38 -7.45
N SER A 345 -1.53 -5.27 -7.55
CA SER A 345 -0.09 -5.26 -7.80
C SER A 345 0.59 -4.00 -7.26
N SER A 346 1.89 -4.10 -7.00
CA SER A 346 2.74 -2.97 -6.66
C SER A 346 3.78 -2.74 -7.76
N VAL A 347 4.04 -1.48 -8.09
CA VAL A 347 4.99 -1.11 -9.15
C VAL A 347 5.88 0.02 -8.66
N LEU A 348 7.19 -0.13 -8.83
CA LEU A 348 8.18 0.92 -8.58
C LEU A 348 8.67 1.47 -9.93
N LEU A 349 8.41 2.75 -10.17
CA LEU A 349 8.84 3.47 -11.35
C LEU A 349 9.91 4.49 -10.97
N GLU A 350 11.00 4.51 -11.72
CA GLU A 350 11.95 5.62 -11.71
C GLU A 350 11.44 6.70 -12.66
N LEU A 351 11.34 7.93 -12.17
CA LEU A 351 10.85 9.07 -12.93
C LEU A 351 12.01 9.81 -13.59
N ALA A 352 11.75 10.46 -14.72
CA ALA A 352 12.72 11.25 -15.47
C ALA A 352 12.30 12.72 -15.47
N PRO A 353 12.68 13.51 -14.43
CA PRO A 353 12.37 14.93 -14.41
C PRO A 353 13.04 15.63 -15.61
N PRO A 354 12.37 16.60 -16.24
CA PRO A 354 12.97 17.35 -17.34
C PRO A 354 14.16 18.16 -16.82
N VAL A 355 15.27 18.12 -17.56
CA VAL A 355 16.46 18.93 -17.29
C VAL A 355 16.06 20.40 -17.45
N GLY A 356 16.08 21.16 -16.35
CA GLY A 356 15.91 22.61 -16.41
C GLY A 356 17.07 23.23 -17.21
N SER A 357 16.85 24.37 -17.87
CA SER A 357 17.98 25.15 -18.38
C SER A 357 18.88 25.53 -17.21
N ASP A 358 20.17 25.22 -17.28
CA ASP A 358 21.21 25.45 -16.25
C ASP A 358 21.29 26.91 -15.73
N GLU A 359 20.55 27.84 -16.35
CA GLU A 359 20.50 29.27 -16.01
C GLU A 359 19.41 29.65 -15.00
N ALA A 360 18.45 28.77 -14.69
CA ALA A 360 17.38 29.06 -13.73
C ALA A 360 17.53 28.19 -12.48
N ASP A 361 18.03 28.78 -11.40
CA ASP A 361 18.20 28.11 -10.10
C ASP A 361 16.88 27.86 -9.35
N GLU A 362 15.74 28.00 -10.03
CA GLU A 362 14.41 27.85 -9.44
C GLU A 362 13.84 26.45 -9.68
N PRO A 363 13.13 25.86 -8.70
CA PRO A 363 12.46 24.58 -8.88
C PRO A 363 11.35 24.71 -9.93
N VAL A 364 11.35 23.80 -10.91
CA VAL A 364 10.35 23.80 -11.98
C VAL A 364 9.36 22.65 -11.76
N ALA A 365 8.07 22.98 -11.77
CA ALA A 365 7.00 21.99 -11.73
C ALA A 365 6.96 21.18 -13.04
N TRP A 366 6.76 19.88 -12.93
CA TRP A 366 6.78 18.96 -14.05
C TRP A 366 5.79 17.82 -13.88
N THR A 367 5.59 17.04 -14.93
CA THR A 367 4.58 15.97 -14.93
C THR A 367 5.18 14.65 -15.42
N ALA A 368 4.92 13.57 -14.68
CA ALA A 368 5.08 12.20 -15.15
C ALA A 368 3.73 11.60 -15.53
N LYS A 369 3.72 10.73 -16.55
CA LYS A 369 2.53 10.00 -17.00
C LYS A 369 2.77 8.51 -16.87
N VAL A 370 1.88 7.81 -16.17
CA VAL A 370 1.98 6.36 -15.99
C VAL A 370 0.87 5.70 -16.80
N PRO A 371 1.21 4.99 -17.89
CA PRO A 371 0.22 4.23 -18.65
C PRO A 371 -0.24 3.01 -17.84
N LEU A 372 -1.56 2.85 -17.69
CA LEU A 372 -2.18 1.76 -16.94
C LEU A 372 -3.29 1.11 -17.78
N HIS A 373 -3.75 -0.04 -17.33
CA HIS A 373 -4.80 -0.83 -17.98
C HIS A 373 -5.93 -1.14 -17.00
N LEU A 374 -7.17 -1.01 -17.47
CA LEU A 374 -8.35 -1.47 -16.72
C LEU A 374 -8.68 -2.91 -17.08
N ARG A 375 -9.00 -3.70 -16.05
CA ARG A 375 -9.65 -5.00 -16.23
C ARG A 375 -11.14 -4.82 -16.45
N TYR A 376 -11.74 -5.81 -17.10
CA TYR A 376 -13.19 -5.90 -17.14
C TYR A 376 -13.75 -6.07 -15.73
N LEU A 377 -14.71 -5.21 -15.38
CA LEU A 377 -15.44 -5.25 -14.13
C LEU A 377 -16.77 -5.97 -14.29
N SER A 378 -17.36 -6.35 -13.16
CA SER A 378 -18.71 -6.94 -13.15
C SER A 378 -19.74 -5.94 -13.71
N PRO A 379 -20.82 -6.45 -14.34
CA PRO A 379 -21.96 -5.61 -14.72
C PRO A 379 -22.50 -4.81 -13.53
N SER A 380 -23.09 -3.66 -13.81
CA SER A 380 -23.76 -2.83 -12.79
C SER A 380 -25.14 -2.37 -13.27
N SER A 381 -25.99 -1.97 -12.34
CA SER A 381 -27.33 -1.46 -12.64
C SER A 381 -27.28 -0.11 -13.41
N THR A 382 -26.32 0.74 -13.11
CA THR A 382 -26.16 2.07 -13.74
C THR A 382 -25.46 1.98 -15.09
N GLY A 383 -24.70 0.91 -15.35
CA GLY A 383 -23.79 0.78 -16.49
C GLY A 383 -22.45 1.49 -16.30
N ASN A 384 -22.18 1.98 -15.10
CA ASN A 384 -20.87 2.50 -14.69
C ASN A 384 -20.47 1.86 -13.35
N ALA A 385 -19.16 1.75 -13.12
CA ALA A 385 -18.57 1.34 -11.85
C ALA A 385 -17.47 2.33 -11.49
N ASP A 386 -17.55 2.89 -10.28
CA ASP A 386 -16.52 3.77 -9.76
C ASP A 386 -15.45 2.96 -9.05
N ILE A 387 -14.19 3.24 -9.37
CA ILE A 387 -13.03 2.66 -8.71
C ILE A 387 -12.15 3.78 -8.16
N GLU A 388 -11.48 3.51 -7.05
CA GLU A 388 -10.50 4.42 -6.46
C GLU A 388 -9.12 3.77 -6.45
N VAL A 389 -8.10 4.53 -6.82
CA VAL A 389 -6.70 4.11 -6.77
C VAL A 389 -5.97 4.98 -5.76
N PRO A 390 -5.29 4.41 -4.75
CA PRO A 390 -4.62 5.22 -3.74
C PRO A 390 -3.47 6.02 -4.37
N TYR A 391 -3.21 7.22 -3.82
CA TYR A 391 -2.04 8.00 -4.23
C TYR A 391 -0.75 7.18 -4.03
N PRO A 392 0.21 7.26 -4.96
CA PRO A 392 1.49 6.58 -4.80
C PRO A 392 2.34 7.25 -3.73
N ALA A 393 3.35 6.55 -3.22
CA ALA A 393 4.44 7.21 -2.51
C ALA A 393 5.43 7.77 -3.54
N VAL A 394 5.66 9.08 -3.54
CA VAL A 394 6.61 9.76 -4.42
C VAL A 394 7.77 10.28 -3.59
N PHE A 395 9.00 9.91 -3.95
CA PHE A 395 10.19 10.24 -3.17
C PHE A 395 11.44 10.24 -4.03
N TRP A 396 12.48 10.94 -3.58
CA TRP A 396 13.84 10.77 -4.09
C TRP A 396 14.55 9.71 -3.26
N ALA A 397 15.15 8.73 -3.91
CA ALA A 397 16.04 7.77 -3.26
C ALA A 397 17.49 8.19 -3.53
N CYS A 398 18.22 8.46 -2.46
CA CYS A 398 19.63 8.84 -2.50
C CYS A 398 20.47 7.76 -1.82
N GLU A 399 21.46 7.24 -2.54
CA GLU A 399 22.41 6.30 -1.95
C GLU A 399 23.44 7.08 -1.13
N SER A 400 23.35 6.97 0.20
CA SER A 400 24.26 7.69 1.08
C SER A 400 25.67 7.11 1.00
N ALA A 401 26.64 7.95 0.63
CA ALA A 401 28.06 7.58 0.60
C ALA A 401 28.58 7.15 1.99
N ALA A 402 27.92 7.59 3.07
CA ALA A 402 28.32 7.35 4.45
C ALA A 402 27.96 5.96 5.00
N LYS A 403 27.22 5.12 4.26
CA LYS A 403 26.69 3.83 4.77
C LYS A 403 26.05 3.96 6.17
N ALA A 404 25.13 4.91 6.30
CA ALA A 404 24.43 5.17 7.55
C ALA A 404 23.76 3.91 8.12
N ASP A 405 23.98 3.66 9.42
CA ASP A 405 23.33 2.57 10.15
C ASP A 405 22.05 3.08 10.82
N PHE A 406 20.90 2.77 10.24
CA PHE A 406 19.60 3.21 10.74
C PHE A 406 19.08 2.39 11.93
N ALA A 407 19.79 1.33 12.37
CA ALA A 407 19.30 0.42 13.42
C ALA A 407 19.03 1.12 14.76
N ASN A 408 19.73 2.22 15.05
CA ASN A 408 19.60 2.97 16.30
C ASN A 408 18.59 4.11 16.26
N ASN A 409 17.83 4.27 15.17
CA ASN A 409 16.86 5.36 15.06
C ASN A 409 15.55 5.03 15.83
N PRO A 410 15.20 5.80 16.87
CA PRO A 410 14.02 5.55 17.69
C PRO A 410 12.69 5.81 16.97
N PHE A 411 12.70 6.41 15.78
CA PHE A 411 11.55 6.73 14.94
C PHE A 411 11.59 6.04 13.58
N ASP A 412 12.52 5.10 13.36
CA ASP A 412 12.57 4.40 12.08
C ASP A 412 11.31 3.57 11.85
N ARG A 413 10.84 3.62 10.61
CA ARG A 413 9.66 2.91 10.14
C ARG A 413 10.05 2.09 8.93
N THR A 414 10.62 0.91 9.18
CA THR A 414 11.02 -0.08 8.16
C THR A 414 9.81 -0.75 7.52
N SER A 415 9.96 -1.61 6.51
CA SER A 415 8.90 -2.45 5.91
C SER A 415 7.67 -1.68 5.41
N VAL A 416 7.90 -0.52 4.79
CA VAL A 416 6.89 0.32 4.13
C VAL A 416 6.60 -0.10 2.68
N GLY A 417 7.29 -1.14 2.20
CA GLY A 417 7.07 -1.78 0.90
C GLY A 417 8.21 -1.48 -0.05
N TYR A 418 8.32 -0.23 -0.49
CA TYR A 418 9.39 0.18 -1.41
C TYR A 418 10.79 0.14 -0.77
N ASP A 419 10.91 0.33 0.55
CA ASP A 419 12.20 0.36 1.24
C ASP A 419 12.98 -0.96 1.11
N ALA A 420 12.26 -2.08 1.01
CA ALA A 420 12.83 -3.40 0.77
C ALA A 420 13.43 -3.60 -0.63
N LEU A 421 13.14 -2.69 -1.58
CA LEU A 421 13.62 -2.74 -2.97
C LEU A 421 14.94 -1.99 -3.17
N PHE A 422 15.40 -1.25 -2.15
CA PHE A 422 16.64 -0.47 -2.18
C PHE A 422 17.66 -1.04 -1.19
N SER A 423 18.88 -0.49 -1.23
CA SER A 423 19.93 -0.86 -0.27
C SER A 423 19.56 -0.37 1.15
N SER A 424 20.03 -1.07 2.17
CA SER A 424 19.76 -0.70 3.56
C SER A 424 20.28 0.68 3.96
N SER A 425 21.22 1.26 3.20
CA SER A 425 21.80 2.60 3.39
C SER A 425 21.11 3.71 2.57
N THR A 426 20.01 3.41 1.87
CA THR A 426 19.28 4.40 1.07
C THR A 426 18.46 5.34 1.96
N VAL A 427 18.54 6.65 1.69
CA VAL A 427 17.71 7.69 2.30
C VAL A 427 16.61 8.09 1.33
N PHE A 428 15.38 8.16 1.82
CA PHE A 428 14.19 8.53 1.06
C PHE A 428 13.69 9.91 1.46
N TRP A 429 13.67 10.82 0.48
CA TRP A 429 13.14 12.17 0.63
C TRP A 429 11.75 12.24 0.02
N HIS A 430 10.73 12.27 0.87
CA HIS A 430 9.33 12.17 0.48
C HIS A 430 8.79 13.51 -0.02
N ALA A 431 8.07 13.46 -1.14
CA ALA A 431 7.25 14.57 -1.60
C ALA A 431 5.88 14.53 -0.89
N GLU A 432 5.38 15.71 -0.50
CA GLU A 432 4.09 15.82 0.20
C GLU A 432 2.92 15.55 -0.77
N PRO A 433 2.02 14.60 -0.48
CA PRO A 433 0.85 14.38 -1.31
C PRO A 433 -0.19 15.48 -1.06
N GLU A 434 -0.49 16.26 -2.09
CA GLU A 434 -1.56 17.26 -2.08
C GLU A 434 -2.77 16.72 -2.83
N PRO A 435 -3.97 16.74 -2.23
CA PRO A 435 -5.16 16.33 -2.93
C PRO A 435 -5.57 17.38 -3.97
N VAL A 436 -6.20 16.94 -5.05
CA VAL A 436 -6.70 17.85 -6.10
C VAL A 436 -7.85 18.70 -5.52
N SER A 437 -7.81 20.02 -5.80
CA SER A 437 -8.70 21.02 -5.19
C SER A 437 -10.17 20.61 -5.14
N GLY A 438 -10.73 20.57 -3.92
CA GLY A 438 -12.15 20.27 -3.66
C GLY A 438 -12.38 18.98 -2.87
N ASP A 439 -11.47 18.02 -2.96
CA ASP A 439 -11.49 16.79 -2.16
C ASP A 439 -10.31 16.79 -1.18
N ASN A 440 -10.52 16.38 0.07
CA ASN A 440 -9.42 16.15 1.03
C ASN A 440 -8.90 14.70 0.96
N ARG A 441 -9.09 14.02 -0.18
CA ARG A 441 -8.83 12.58 -0.36
C ARG A 441 -7.53 12.35 -1.14
N LEU A 442 -6.74 11.41 -0.68
CA LEU A 442 -5.54 10.89 -1.34
C LEU A 442 -5.87 9.63 -2.17
N MET A 443 -7.00 9.68 -2.87
CA MET A 443 -7.49 8.61 -3.75
C MET A 443 -7.79 9.23 -5.12
N SER A 444 -7.30 8.62 -6.19
CA SER A 444 -7.59 9.00 -7.57
C SER A 444 -8.79 8.16 -8.07
N ALA A 445 -9.95 8.80 -8.22
CA ALA A 445 -11.17 8.14 -8.71
C ALA A 445 -11.19 7.98 -10.24
N ILE A 446 -11.79 6.89 -10.72
CA ILE A 446 -12.08 6.62 -12.13
C ILE A 446 -13.49 6.06 -12.24
N THR A 447 -14.29 6.60 -13.16
CA THR A 447 -15.57 6.01 -13.56
C THR A 447 -15.37 5.13 -14.78
N VAL A 448 -15.65 3.84 -14.64
CA VAL A 448 -15.46 2.82 -15.68
C VAL A 448 -16.82 2.43 -16.26
N PRO A 449 -17.04 2.52 -17.58
CA PRO A 449 -18.26 2.00 -18.18
C PRO A 449 -18.28 0.47 -18.13
N VAL A 450 -19.39 -0.09 -17.65
CA VAL A 450 -19.61 -1.54 -17.52
C VAL A 450 -20.94 -1.94 -18.17
N LEU A 451 -21.12 -3.25 -18.40
CA LEU A 451 -22.37 -3.75 -18.94
C LEU A 451 -23.52 -3.46 -17.97
N LYS A 452 -24.64 -2.94 -18.49
CA LYS A 452 -25.88 -2.82 -17.72
C LYS A 452 -26.48 -4.20 -17.47
N GLU A 453 -26.77 -4.52 -16.21
CA GLU A 453 -27.35 -5.81 -15.81
C GLU A 453 -28.63 -6.15 -16.60
N GLU A 454 -29.52 -5.16 -16.77
CA GLU A 454 -30.75 -5.32 -17.55
C GLU A 454 -30.49 -5.73 -19.00
N ALA A 455 -29.43 -5.20 -19.62
CA ALA A 455 -29.07 -5.52 -21.00
C ALA A 455 -28.42 -6.90 -21.12
N ALA A 456 -27.71 -7.35 -20.08
CA ALA A 456 -27.01 -8.63 -20.08
C ALA A 456 -27.93 -9.82 -20.36
N ALA A 457 -29.13 -9.84 -19.76
CA ALA A 457 -30.11 -10.91 -19.95
C ALA A 457 -30.64 -10.97 -21.39
N TRP A 458 -30.99 -9.83 -21.97
CA TRP A 458 -31.48 -9.74 -23.35
C TRP A 458 -30.40 -10.09 -24.37
N ILE A 459 -29.16 -9.64 -24.15
CA ILE A 459 -28.02 -9.99 -25.01
C ILE A 459 -27.77 -11.49 -24.97
N GLY A 460 -27.83 -12.12 -23.80
CA GLY A 460 -27.69 -13.56 -23.64
C GLY A 460 -28.73 -14.34 -24.46
N ILE A 461 -30.02 -14.00 -24.29
CA ILE A 461 -31.11 -14.64 -25.03
C ILE A 461 -30.97 -14.42 -26.53
N GLY A 462 -30.70 -13.18 -26.95
CA GLY A 462 -30.52 -12.85 -28.36
C GLY A 462 -29.37 -13.64 -29.00
N THR A 463 -28.25 -13.74 -28.30
CA THR A 463 -27.08 -14.52 -28.75
C THR A 463 -27.43 -16.00 -28.91
N ILE A 464 -28.14 -16.59 -27.95
CA ILE A 464 -28.60 -17.99 -28.04
C ILE A 464 -29.48 -18.19 -29.27
N VAL A 465 -30.46 -17.31 -29.51
CA VAL A 465 -31.35 -17.41 -30.67
C VAL A 465 -30.57 -17.35 -31.98
N VAL A 466 -29.65 -16.40 -32.12
CA VAL A 466 -28.82 -16.25 -33.33
C VAL A 466 -27.95 -17.49 -33.56
N VAL A 467 -27.30 -17.99 -32.51
CA VAL A 467 -26.45 -19.20 -32.58
C VAL A 467 -27.28 -20.43 -32.98
N VAL A 468 -28.47 -20.62 -32.40
CA VAL A 468 -29.36 -21.74 -32.75
C VAL A 468 -29.85 -21.64 -34.19
N LEU A 469 -30.24 -20.45 -34.65
CA LEU A 469 -30.65 -20.23 -36.04
C LEU A 469 -29.50 -20.49 -37.02
N GLY A 470 -28.29 -20.00 -36.69
CA GLY A 470 -27.09 -20.25 -37.49
C GLY A 470 -26.74 -21.75 -37.54
N PHE A 471 -26.80 -22.44 -36.41
CA PHE A 471 -26.56 -23.88 -36.34
C PHE A 471 -27.60 -24.69 -37.13
N ALA A 472 -28.88 -24.32 -37.02
CA ALA A 472 -29.97 -24.94 -37.77
C ALA A 472 -29.79 -24.72 -39.28
N TRP A 473 -29.38 -23.53 -39.70
CA TRP A 473 -29.07 -23.20 -41.09
C TRP A 473 -27.91 -24.04 -41.65
N VAL A 474 -26.80 -24.14 -40.91
CA VAL A 474 -25.66 -24.98 -41.29
C VAL A 474 -26.07 -26.45 -41.37
N SER A 475 -26.83 -26.95 -40.40
CA SER A 475 -27.32 -28.32 -40.38
C SER A 475 -28.25 -28.61 -41.58
N TRP A 476 -29.16 -27.69 -41.88
CA TRP A 476 -30.07 -27.79 -43.03
C TRP A 476 -29.31 -27.84 -44.36
N THR A 477 -28.32 -26.95 -44.54
CA THR A 477 -27.50 -26.92 -45.75
C THR A 477 -26.66 -28.19 -45.92
N LEU A 478 -26.10 -28.74 -44.84
CA LEU A 478 -25.39 -30.01 -44.86
C LEU A 478 -26.29 -31.20 -45.21
N VAL A 479 -27.50 -31.27 -44.63
CA VAL A 479 -28.48 -32.32 -44.95
C VAL A 479 -28.91 -32.23 -46.41
N MET A 480 -29.21 -31.03 -46.90
CA MET A 480 -29.53 -30.80 -48.31
C MET A 480 -28.38 -31.17 -49.25
N ALA A 481 -27.14 -30.88 -48.87
CA ALA A 481 -25.96 -31.28 -49.63
C ALA A 481 -25.81 -32.81 -49.65
N LEU A 482 -25.97 -33.50 -48.51
CA LEU A 482 -25.94 -34.96 -48.41
C LEU A 482 -27.05 -35.63 -49.22
N TRP A 483 -28.25 -35.05 -49.23
CA TRP A 483 -29.38 -35.54 -50.03
C TRP A 483 -29.14 -35.33 -51.53
N ARG A 484 -28.49 -34.22 -51.92
CA ARG A 484 -28.12 -33.93 -53.31
C ARG A 484 -26.89 -34.70 -53.79
N SER A 485 -25.94 -35.01 -52.91
CA SER A 485 -24.70 -35.75 -53.24
C SER A 485 -24.86 -37.27 -53.18
N GLY A 486 -26.06 -37.77 -52.84
CA GLY A 486 -26.49 -39.14 -53.11
C GLY A 486 -25.60 -40.25 -52.53
N TYR A 487 -25.89 -40.66 -51.29
CA TYR A 487 -25.57 -42.02 -50.81
C TYR A 487 -26.46 -43.12 -51.47
N CYS A 488 -26.90 -42.90 -52.71
CA CYS A 488 -27.68 -43.82 -53.53
C CYS A 488 -27.05 -44.08 -54.91
N ALA A 489 -25.76 -43.77 -55.11
CA ALA A 489 -25.00 -44.17 -56.29
C ALA A 489 -23.96 -45.26 -55.96
N ARG A 490 -24.34 -46.31 -55.23
CA ARG A 490 -23.55 -47.56 -55.16
C ARG A 490 -24.43 -48.79 -54.96
N ARG A 491 -25.38 -49.01 -55.87
CA ARG A 491 -26.08 -50.29 -55.99
C ARG A 491 -26.45 -50.65 -57.43
N GLN A 492 -25.60 -50.27 -58.39
CA GLN A 492 -25.71 -50.65 -59.80
C GLN A 492 -24.32 -50.98 -60.40
N THR A 493 -23.54 -51.82 -59.73
CA THR A 493 -22.33 -52.45 -60.31
C THR A 493 -22.09 -53.83 -59.71
N GLN A 494 -23.16 -54.61 -59.54
CA GLN A 494 -23.05 -56.02 -59.12
C GLN A 494 -24.19 -56.89 -59.72
N GLY A 495 -24.59 -56.60 -60.96
CA GLY A 495 -25.68 -57.29 -61.67
C GLY A 495 -25.38 -57.73 -63.10
N GLU A 496 -24.18 -57.50 -63.62
CA GLU A 496 -23.84 -57.77 -65.04
C GLU A 496 -22.66 -58.73 -65.28
N GLU A 497 -22.20 -59.46 -64.25
CA GLU A 497 -21.11 -60.46 -64.39
C GLU A 497 -21.58 -61.94 -64.30
N SER A 498 -22.90 -62.21 -64.30
CA SER A 498 -23.46 -63.57 -64.09
C SER A 498 -24.27 -64.13 -65.28
N LYS A 499 -24.28 -63.49 -66.46
CA LYS A 499 -25.04 -63.97 -67.63
C LYS A 499 -24.27 -64.13 -68.94
N GLU A 500 -22.95 -64.23 -68.90
CA GLU A 500 -22.13 -64.65 -70.05
C GLU A 500 -21.48 -66.05 -69.89
N SER A 501 -21.98 -66.88 -68.95
CA SER A 501 -21.55 -68.29 -68.78
C SER A 501 -22.55 -69.34 -69.28
N LYS A 502 -23.53 -68.95 -70.12
CA LYS A 502 -24.45 -69.88 -70.81
C LYS A 502 -24.37 -69.77 -72.35
N LYS A 503 -23.17 -70.04 -72.89
CA LYS A 503 -22.99 -70.64 -74.22
C LYS A 503 -21.91 -71.72 -74.13
N ARG A 504 -22.31 -72.89 -73.60
CA ARG A 504 -21.63 -74.18 -73.79
C ARG A 504 -22.65 -75.33 -73.70
N LYS A 505 -23.48 -75.43 -74.73
CA LYS A 505 -23.79 -76.65 -75.46
C LYS A 505 -24.44 -76.28 -76.79
#